data_AF-A0A926K869-F1
#
_entry.id   AF-A0A926K869-F1
#
_cell.length_a   1.000
_cell.length_b   1.000
_cell.length_c   1.000
_cell.angle_alpha   90.00
_cell.angle_beta   90.00
_cell.angle_gamma   90.00
#
_symmetry.space_group_name_H-M   'P 1'
#
loop_
_entity.id
_entity.type
_entity.pdbx_description
1 polymer ?
#
loop_
_entity_poly.entity_id
_entity_poly.type
_entity_poly.pdbx_seq_one_letter_code
_entity_poly.pdbx_strand_id
1 'polypeptide(L)' 'MNEVEPRETGAARSSEAAPSGPAEDGLLGRIEVIEAQPLAERAAQFDQVYEELLAELQAGDGAR' A
#
# COMPACT_ATOMS: atom_id res chain seq x y z
N MET A 1 -5.24 1.36 -45.67
CA MET A 1 -5.74 0.36 -44.72
C MET A 1 -4.69 -0.72 -44.56
N ASN A 2 -4.16 -0.88 -43.36
CA ASN A 2 -3.69 -2.16 -42.86
C ASN A 2 -3.96 -2.14 -41.36
N GLU A 3 -5.00 -2.87 -40.96
CA GLU A 3 -5.41 -3.04 -39.57
C GLU A 3 -4.38 -3.93 -38.88
N VAL A 4 -3.86 -3.47 -37.73
CA VAL A 4 -3.00 -4.25 -36.84
C VAL A 4 -3.83 -4.61 -35.60
N GLU A 5 -3.75 -5.88 -35.25
CA GLU A 5 -4.61 -6.73 -34.43
C GLU A 5 -4.99 -6.26 -33.01
N PRO A 6 -6.07 -6.83 -32.42
CA PRO A 6 -6.53 -6.50 -31.07
C PRO A 6 -5.54 -6.99 -30.01
N ARG A 7 -5.08 -6.08 -29.15
CA ARG A 7 -4.33 -6.43 -27.94
C ARG A 7 -5.28 -6.87 -26.83
N GLU A 8 -5.71 -8.13 -26.87
CA GLU A 8 -6.05 -8.83 -25.64
C GLU A 8 -4.78 -9.52 -25.12
N THR A 9 -4.29 -9.08 -23.96
CA THR A 9 -3.59 -9.87 -22.92
C THR A 9 -2.96 -8.91 -21.91
N GLY A 10 -3.82 -8.21 -21.17
CA GLY A 10 -3.46 -7.69 -19.85
C GLY A 10 -3.55 -8.82 -18.83
N ALA A 11 -2.67 -9.80 -18.94
CA ALA A 11 -2.52 -10.83 -17.92
C ALA A 11 -2.16 -10.18 -16.59
N ALA A 12 -2.99 -10.45 -15.58
CA ALA A 12 -2.71 -10.30 -14.17
C ALA A 12 -2.09 -8.96 -13.74
N ARG A 13 -2.95 -7.96 -13.49
CA ARG A 13 -2.78 -7.35 -12.17
C ARG A 13 -3.26 -8.42 -11.20
N SER A 14 -2.31 -9.13 -10.60
CA SER A 14 -2.53 -9.80 -9.32
C SER A 14 -3.31 -8.79 -8.49
N SER A 15 -4.61 -9.06 -8.37
CA SER A 15 -5.37 -8.52 -7.26
C SER A 15 -4.67 -9.15 -6.07
N GLU A 16 -3.69 -8.42 -5.52
CA GLU A 16 -3.19 -8.63 -4.17
C GLU A 16 -4.45 -8.94 -3.38
N ALA A 17 -4.56 -10.20 -2.94
CA ALA A 17 -5.78 -10.69 -2.32
C ALA A 17 -5.95 -9.84 -1.07
N ALA A 18 -6.78 -8.79 -1.20
CA ALA A 18 -7.18 -7.98 -0.07
C ALA A 18 -7.64 -8.97 0.99
N PRO A 19 -7.17 -8.84 2.24
CA PRO A 19 -7.52 -9.80 3.27
C PRO A 19 -9.03 -9.87 3.33
N SER A 20 -9.59 -10.99 2.87
CA SER A 20 -11.01 -11.29 2.94
C SER A 20 -11.33 -11.72 4.37
N GLY A 21 -11.08 -10.80 5.32
CA GLY A 21 -11.76 -10.77 6.61
C GLY A 21 -13.20 -10.26 6.40
N PRO A 22 -14.10 -10.45 7.38
CA PRO A 22 -15.55 -10.48 7.16
C PRO A 22 -16.05 -9.21 6.47
N ALA A 23 -16.21 -9.29 5.15
CA ALA A 23 -16.71 -8.22 4.31
C ALA A 23 -18.23 -8.36 4.13
N GLU A 24 -18.95 -8.62 5.23
CA GLU A 24 -20.40 -8.87 5.15
C GLU A 24 -21.24 -7.58 5.27
N ASP A 25 -20.66 -6.45 5.72
CA ASP A 25 -21.40 -5.20 5.99
C ASP A 25 -21.01 -3.99 5.12
N GLY A 26 -20.77 -4.17 3.81
CA GLY A 26 -20.69 -3.06 2.85
C GLY A 26 -19.74 -1.89 3.20
N LEU A 27 -20.06 -0.67 2.75
CA LEU A 27 -19.27 0.54 3.02
C LEU A 27 -19.27 0.94 4.51
N LEU A 28 -20.32 0.60 5.26
CA LEU A 28 -20.43 0.93 6.69
C LEU A 28 -19.45 0.11 7.53
N GLY A 29 -19.31 -1.20 7.26
CA GLY A 29 -18.31 -2.05 7.92
C GLY A 29 -16.87 -1.61 7.64
N ARG A 30 -16.63 -0.90 6.52
CA ARG A 30 -15.31 -0.29 6.25
C ARG A 30 -15.06 0.98 7.06
N ILE A 31 -16.09 1.76 7.40
CA ILE A 31 -15.93 2.98 8.21
C ILE A 31 -15.46 2.61 9.62
N GLU A 32 -16.06 1.58 10.23
CA GLU A 32 -15.65 1.11 11.57
C GLU A 32 -14.18 0.66 11.59
N VAL A 33 -13.72 -0.03 10.55
CA VAL A 33 -12.31 -0.43 10.41
C VAL A 33 -11.38 0.79 10.25
N ILE A 34 -11.82 1.83 9.54
CA ILE A 34 -11.04 3.06 9.34
C ILE A 34 -10.97 3.87 10.64
N GLU A 35 -12.08 3.99 11.36
CA GLU A 35 -12.16 4.70 12.65
C GLU A 35 -11.40 3.95 13.76
N ALA A 36 -11.37 2.61 13.69
CA ALA A 36 -10.60 1.78 14.60
C ALA A 36 -9.07 1.90 14.45
N GLN A 37 -8.58 2.64 13.45
CA GLN A 37 -7.16 2.95 13.29
C GLN A 37 -6.90 4.45 13.52
N PRO A 38 -6.53 4.86 14.74
CA PRO A 38 -6.27 6.26 15.07
C PRO A 38 -5.18 6.86 14.17
N LEU A 39 -5.47 8.03 13.60
CA LEU A 39 -4.54 8.72 12.69
C LEU A 39 -3.18 9.03 13.34
N ALA A 40 -3.19 9.36 14.63
CA ALA A 40 -1.98 9.65 15.39
C ALA A 40 -1.06 8.43 15.51
N GLU A 41 -1.62 7.23 15.71
CA GLU A 41 -0.84 6.00 15.80
C GLU A 41 -0.20 5.65 14.47
N ARG A 42 -0.94 5.82 13.35
CA ARG A 42 -0.37 5.64 12.01
C ARG A 42 0.74 6.66 11.71
N ALA A 43 0.54 7.92 12.09
CA ALA A 43 1.55 8.96 11.93
C ALA A 43 2.85 8.63 12.69
N ALA A 44 2.74 8.18 13.94
CA ALA A 44 3.89 7.79 14.74
C ALA A 44 4.67 6.60 14.13
N GLN A 45 3.98 5.66 13.46
CA GLN A 45 4.65 4.58 12.73
C GLN A 45 5.46 5.09 11.53
N PHE A 46 4.98 6.14 10.85
CA PHE A 46 5.75 6.75 9.76
C PHE A 46 6.99 7.50 10.27
N ASP A 47 6.94 8.11 11.45
CA ASP A 47 8.12 8.73 12.07
C ASP A 47 9.21 7.67 12.32
N GLN A 48 8.84 6.47 12.78
CA GLN A 48 9.79 5.37 12.96
C GLN A 48 10.47 4.95 11.65
N VAL A 49 9.69 4.77 10.58
CA VAL A 49 10.21 4.40 9.26
C VAL A 49 11.10 5.52 8.68
N TYR A 50 10.73 6.78 8.92
CA TYR A 50 11.54 7.93 8.53
C TYR A 50 12.91 7.93 9.21
N GLU A 51 12.95 7.72 10.52
CA GLU A 51 14.21 7.68 11.28
C GLU A 51 15.11 6.51 10.84
N GLU A 52 14.52 5.33 10.58
CA GLU A 52 15.24 4.17 10.05
C GLU A 52 15.90 4.47 8.70
N LEU A 53 15.13 5.01 7.76
CA LEU A 53 15.64 5.39 6.43
C LEU A 53 16.70 6.48 6.50
N LEU A 54 16.52 7.46 7.40
CA LEU A 54 17.50 8.51 7.62
C LEU A 54 18.82 7.95 8.15
N ALA A 55 18.75 7.00 9.09
CA ALA A 55 19.92 6.31 9.61
C ALA A 55 20.65 5.49 8.52
N GLU A 56 19.91 4.78 7.66
CA GLU A 56 20.47 4.05 6.53
C GLU A 56 21.21 4.97 5.55
N LEU A 57 20.60 6.11 5.20
CA LEU A 57 21.20 7.09 4.31
C LEU A 57 22.50 7.65 4.89
N GLN A 58 22.49 8.04 6.16
CA GLN A 58 23.67 8.56 6.86
C GLN A 58 24.79 7.52 6.97
N ALA A 59 24.44 6.26 7.23
CA ALA A 59 25.41 5.15 7.27
C ALA A 59 26.05 4.89 5.89
N GLY A 60 25.27 5.02 4.81
CA GLY A 60 25.76 4.91 3.43
C GLY A 60 26.64 6.09 3.00
N ASP A 61 26.30 7.31 3.42
CA ASP A 61 27.04 8.53 3.10
C ASP A 61 28.35 8.68 3.90
N GLY A 62 28.43 8.12 5.11
CA GLY A 62 29.65 8.11 5.94
C GLY A 62 30.70 7.07 5.54
N ALA A 63 30.40 6.19 4.58
CA ALA A 63 31.28 5.11 4.13
C ALA A 63 32.16 5.48 2.91
N ARG A 64 32.23 6.77 2.55
CA ARG A 64 33.15 7.29 1.51
C ARG A 64 34.29 8.12 2.09
#